data_AF-A0A966JGG4-F1
#
_entry.id   AF-A0A966JGG4-F1
#
_cell.length_a   1.000
_cell.length_b   1.000
_cell.length_c   1.000
_cell.angle_alpha   90.00
_cell.angle_beta   90.00
_cell.angle_gamma   90.00
#
_symmetry.space_group_name_H-M   'P 1'
#
loop_
_entity.id
_entity.type
_entity.pdbx_description
1 polymer ?
#
loop_
_entity_poly.entity_id
_entity_poly.type
_entity_poly.pdbx_seq_one_letter_code
_entity_poly.pdbx_strand_id
1 'polypeptide(L)'
;MKGITMIDTSEMTYLGSFMVDSGQAMIGDPCYLDEWQAQYEDFNDYPNQKGKYSYLGACEATITNNHGVLAEGRGVVFSSGYGDGVYPVYAKFNDEGRVAQIVIDFIGDEE
;
A
#
# COMPACT_ATOMS: atom_id res chain seq x y z
N MET A 1 -1.21 7.11 24.29
CA MET A 1 -1.53 7.06 22.85
C MET A 1 -2.68 8.02 22.60
N LYS A 2 -2.56 8.94 21.64
CA LYS A 2 -3.76 9.63 21.12
C LYS A 2 -4.56 8.55 20.38
N GLY A 3 -5.84 8.40 20.69
CA GLY A 3 -6.72 7.50 19.95
C GLY A 3 -6.64 7.82 18.46
N ILE A 4 -6.56 6.78 17.63
CA ILE A 4 -6.61 6.93 16.19
C ILE A 4 -8.00 7.51 15.86
N THR A 5 -8.06 8.66 15.21
CA THR A 5 -9.30 9.10 14.57
C THR A 5 -9.36 8.39 13.23
N MET A 6 -10.15 7.32 13.15
CA MET A 6 -10.41 6.63 11.89
C MET A 6 -11.14 7.58 10.93
N ILE A 7 -10.83 7.48 9.64
CA ILE A 7 -11.54 8.25 8.61
C ILE A 7 -12.89 7.58 8.40
N ASP A 8 -13.97 8.30 8.67
CA ASP A 8 -15.32 7.86 8.32
C ASP A 8 -15.45 7.73 6.79
N THR A 9 -15.59 6.50 6.32
CA THR A 9 -15.71 6.14 4.89
C THR A 9 -17.16 6.08 4.41
N SER A 10 -18.16 6.28 5.28
CA SER A 10 -19.59 6.17 4.94
C SER A 10 -20.05 7.19 3.87
N GLU A 11 -19.42 8.36 3.86
CA GLU A 11 -19.64 9.44 2.87
C GLU A 11 -18.69 9.35 1.65
N MET A 12 -17.91 8.25 1.53
CA MET A 12 -17.00 8.03 0.41
C MET A 12 -17.59 7.05 -0.62
N THR A 13 -17.15 7.18 -1.88
CA THR A 13 -17.56 6.23 -2.93
C THR A 13 -16.68 4.98 -2.85
N TYR A 14 -17.30 3.81 -2.66
CA TYR A 14 -16.62 2.52 -2.81
C TYR A 14 -16.21 2.30 -4.27
N LEU A 15 -14.91 2.08 -4.49
CA LEU A 15 -14.35 1.82 -5.82
C LEU A 15 -14.21 0.33 -6.13
N GLY A 16 -14.04 -0.49 -5.09
CA GLY A 16 -13.71 -1.91 -5.22
C GLY A 16 -12.87 -2.39 -4.04
N SER A 17 -12.41 -3.63 -4.12
CA SER A 17 -11.47 -4.22 -3.15
C SER A 17 -10.33 -4.92 -3.86
N PHE A 18 -9.20 -5.09 -3.17
CA PHE A 18 -8.05 -5.83 -3.68
C PHE A 18 -7.56 -6.85 -2.65
N MET A 19 -6.91 -7.90 -3.15
CA MET A 19 -6.37 -8.99 -2.34
C MET A 19 -4.91 -8.71 -1.98
N VAL A 20 -4.52 -9.05 -0.76
CA VAL A 20 -3.13 -9.06 -0.28
C VAL A 20 -2.78 -10.47 0.22
N ASP A 21 -1.64 -10.99 -0.24
CA ASP A 21 -1.11 -12.32 0.11
C ASP A 21 0.39 -12.26 0.48
N SER A 22 0.89 -11.06 0.79
CA SER A 22 2.29 -10.83 1.16
C SER A 22 2.44 -10.02 2.44
N GLY A 23 1.34 -9.67 3.09
CA GLY A 23 1.27 -8.72 4.21
C GLY A 23 1.59 -7.27 3.83
N GLN A 24 1.66 -6.94 2.53
CA GLN A 24 2.03 -5.60 2.05
C GLN A 24 1.27 -5.21 0.77
N ALA A 25 1.08 -3.91 0.60
CA ALA A 25 0.45 -3.29 -0.56
C ALA A 25 1.27 -2.09 -1.05
N MET A 26 1.10 -1.71 -2.32
CA MET A 26 1.85 -0.63 -2.96
C MET A 26 0.94 0.27 -3.79
N ILE A 27 1.21 1.57 -3.77
CA ILE A 27 0.65 2.56 -4.69
C ILE A 27 1.79 3.04 -5.59
N GLY A 28 1.59 2.99 -6.91
CA GLY A 28 2.57 3.43 -7.90
C GLY A 28 1.90 3.77 -9.23
N ASP A 29 2.61 4.49 -10.09
CA ASP A 29 2.14 4.81 -11.43
C ASP A 29 2.26 3.56 -12.33
N PRO A 30 1.18 3.13 -13.01
CA PRO A 30 1.22 1.99 -13.90
C PRO A 30 2.24 2.12 -15.05
N CYS A 31 2.70 3.32 -15.39
CA CYS A 31 3.74 3.55 -16.39
C CYS A 31 5.10 2.91 -16.07
N TYR A 32 5.35 2.50 -14.82
CA TYR A 32 6.62 1.89 -14.41
C TYR A 32 6.50 0.38 -14.15
N LEU A 33 5.36 -0.25 -14.43
CA LEU A 33 5.14 -1.67 -14.10
C LEU A 33 6.13 -2.62 -14.79
N ASP A 34 6.62 -2.26 -15.97
CA ASP A 34 7.63 -3.00 -16.72
C ASP A 34 9.03 -2.94 -16.08
N GLU A 35 9.27 -1.98 -15.19
CA GLU A 35 10.51 -1.87 -14.42
C GLU A 35 10.51 -2.70 -13.12
N TRP A 36 9.36 -3.26 -12.73
CA TRP A 36 9.21 -4.00 -11.48
C TRP A 36 10.02 -5.31 -11.47
N GLN A 37 10.89 -5.46 -10.47
CA GLN A 37 11.70 -6.67 -10.30
C GLN A 37 11.00 -7.65 -9.35
N ALA A 38 10.15 -8.50 -9.92
CA ALA A 38 9.38 -9.50 -9.15
C ALA A 38 10.21 -10.71 -8.69
N GLN A 39 11.23 -11.08 -9.46
CA GLN A 39 12.01 -12.29 -9.21
C GLN A 39 13.12 -12.04 -8.20
N TYR A 40 13.36 -13.02 -7.34
CA TYR A 40 14.48 -13.04 -6.39
C TYR A 40 14.95 -14.47 -6.17
N GLU A 41 16.23 -14.64 -5.82
CA GLU A 41 16.82 -15.96 -5.59
C GLU A 41 16.83 -16.35 -4.10
N ASP A 42 17.18 -15.41 -3.24
CA ASP A 42 17.22 -15.59 -1.78
C ASP A 42 16.43 -14.47 -1.10
N PHE A 43 15.37 -14.86 -0.40
CA PHE A 43 14.56 -13.92 0.37
C PHE A 43 15.38 -13.18 1.42
N ASN A 44 16.41 -13.82 2.01
CA ASN A 44 17.22 -13.23 3.06
C ASN A 44 18.09 -12.06 2.57
N ASP A 45 18.17 -11.82 1.27
CA ASP A 45 18.86 -10.66 0.71
C ASP A 45 18.04 -9.36 0.82
N TYR A 46 16.78 -9.41 1.28
CA TYR A 46 15.94 -8.21 1.43
C TYR A 46 16.63 -7.04 2.16
N PRO A 47 17.46 -7.20 3.21
CA PRO A 47 18.11 -6.07 3.88
C PRO A 47 19.02 -5.25 2.96
N ASN A 48 19.52 -5.85 1.87
CA ASN A 48 20.38 -5.19 0.88
C ASN A 48 19.60 -4.59 -0.30
N GLN A 49 18.27 -4.65 -0.26
CA GLN A 49 17.39 -4.26 -1.37
C GLN A 49 16.68 -2.92 -1.13
N LYS A 50 17.10 -2.18 -0.09
CA LYS A 50 16.54 -0.88 0.30
C LYS A 50 16.33 0.06 -0.88
N GLY A 51 15.09 0.55 -1.00
CA GLY A 51 14.68 1.55 -1.99
C GLY A 51 14.62 1.04 -3.44
N LYS A 52 14.91 -0.23 -3.72
CA LYS A 52 14.78 -0.80 -5.07
C LYS A 52 13.31 -1.04 -5.42
N TYR A 53 12.97 -0.90 -6.70
CA TYR A 53 11.63 -1.20 -7.21
C TYR A 53 11.47 -2.72 -7.46
N SER A 54 11.46 -3.47 -6.35
CA SER A 54 11.45 -4.93 -6.35
C SER A 54 10.64 -5.48 -5.19
N TYR A 55 10.27 -6.76 -5.26
CA TYR A 55 9.58 -7.43 -4.16
C TYR A 55 10.40 -7.39 -2.86
N LEU A 56 11.72 -7.64 -2.95
CA LEU A 56 12.58 -7.57 -1.77
C LEU A 56 12.81 -6.15 -1.26
N GLY A 57 12.81 -5.14 -2.15
CA GLY A 57 12.86 -3.73 -1.74
C GLY A 57 11.57 -3.31 -1.00
N ALA A 58 10.42 -3.83 -1.44
CA ALA A 58 9.17 -3.71 -0.69
C ALA A 58 9.26 -4.37 0.69
N CYS A 59 9.75 -5.61 0.77
CA CYS A 59 9.96 -6.31 2.05
C CYS A 59 10.92 -5.56 2.97
N GLU A 60 12.02 -4.99 2.46
CA GLU A 60 12.94 -4.19 3.28
C GLU A 60 12.23 -3.01 3.95
N ALA A 61 11.42 -2.27 3.19
CA ALA A 61 10.69 -1.13 3.70
C ALA A 61 9.64 -1.52 4.75
N THR A 62 8.84 -2.56 4.47
CA THR A 62 7.72 -2.99 5.34
C THR A 62 8.19 -3.74 6.58
N ILE A 63 9.21 -4.58 6.48
CA ILE A 63 9.79 -5.26 7.65
C ILE A 63 10.51 -4.26 8.56
N THR A 64 11.21 -3.27 7.99
CA THR A 64 11.98 -2.31 8.79
C THR A 64 11.11 -1.23 9.41
N ASN A 65 10.14 -0.69 8.66
CA ASN A 65 9.40 0.52 9.06
C ASN A 65 7.88 0.41 8.90
N ASN A 66 7.34 -0.72 8.47
CA ASN A 66 5.96 -0.90 8.01
C ASN A 66 5.56 -0.11 6.75
N HIS A 67 6.46 0.70 6.18
CA HIS A 67 6.22 1.48 4.98
C HIS A 67 7.52 2.05 4.39
N GLY A 68 7.48 2.51 3.15
CA GLY A 68 8.59 3.22 2.52
C GLY A 68 8.32 3.63 1.09
N VAL A 69 9.31 4.27 0.49
CA VAL A 69 9.31 4.73 -0.90
C VAL A 69 10.30 3.90 -1.71
N LEU A 70 9.89 3.44 -2.89
CA LEU A 70 10.70 2.65 -3.82
C LEU A 70 11.03 3.47 -5.07
N ALA A 71 12.23 3.25 -5.62
CA ALA A 71 12.79 3.91 -6.79
C ALA A 71 12.47 5.41 -6.87
N GLU A 72 12.90 6.14 -5.85
CA GLU A 72 12.85 7.61 -5.82
C GLU A 72 11.44 8.20 -6.02
N GLY A 73 10.39 7.46 -5.66
CA GLY A 73 9.01 7.94 -5.71
C GLY A 73 8.12 7.22 -6.72
N ARG A 74 8.63 6.21 -7.45
CA ARG A 74 7.81 5.40 -8.36
C ARG A 74 6.75 4.56 -7.64
N GLY A 75 7.01 4.20 -6.39
CA GLY A 75 6.06 3.48 -5.55
C GLY A 75 6.16 3.86 -4.08
N VAL A 76 5.03 3.82 -3.38
CA VAL A 76 4.94 3.85 -1.91
C VAL A 76 4.38 2.50 -1.47
N VAL A 77 5.11 1.81 -0.62
CA VAL A 77 4.74 0.49 -0.09
C VAL A 77 4.45 0.58 1.41
N PHE A 78 3.55 -0.26 1.89
CA PHE A 78 3.13 -0.31 3.29
C PHE A 78 2.61 -1.70 3.67
N SER A 79 2.79 -2.06 4.95
CA SER A 79 2.19 -3.26 5.53
C SER A 79 0.67 -3.12 5.52
N SER A 80 -0.05 -4.18 5.13
CA SER A 80 -1.50 -4.20 5.13
C SER A 80 -2.02 -4.59 6.51
N GLY A 81 -2.63 -3.67 7.26
CA GLY A 81 -3.35 -3.93 8.53
C GLY A 81 -2.86 -5.14 9.34
N TYR A 82 -3.71 -6.17 9.40
CA TYR A 82 -3.46 -7.43 10.09
C TYR A 82 -2.82 -8.53 9.21
N GLY A 83 -2.30 -8.18 8.04
CA GLY A 83 -1.61 -9.07 7.11
C GLY A 83 -2.41 -9.32 5.83
N ASP A 84 -2.59 -10.59 5.49
CA ASP A 84 -3.25 -11.02 4.26
C ASP A 84 -4.77 -10.90 4.37
N GLY A 85 -5.43 -10.61 3.24
CA GLY A 85 -6.87 -10.40 3.23
C GLY A 85 -7.39 -9.69 1.99
N VAL A 86 -8.64 -9.23 2.07
CA VAL A 86 -9.31 -8.46 1.02
C VAL A 86 -9.72 -7.12 1.59
N TYR A 87 -9.16 -6.03 1.06
CA TYR A 87 -9.31 -4.69 1.63
C TYR A 87 -10.10 -3.76 0.70
N PRO A 88 -11.07 -3.00 1.22
CA PRO A 88 -11.85 -2.06 0.44
C PRO A 88 -11.07 -0.79 0.11
N VAL A 89 -11.39 -0.20 -1.05
CA VAL A 89 -10.84 1.07 -1.54
C VAL A 89 -11.98 2.05 -1.75
N TYR A 90 -11.84 3.23 -1.16
CA TYR A 90 -12.81 4.32 -1.20
C TYR A 90 -12.20 5.58 -1.82
N ALA A 91 -13.05 6.41 -2.43
CA ALA A 91 -12.64 7.70 -2.96
C ALA A 91 -13.55 8.85 -2.53
N LYS A 92 -12.95 10.03 -2.35
CA LYS A 92 -13.66 11.32 -2.39
C LYS A 92 -13.38 11.99 -3.72
N PHE A 93 -14.44 12.56 -4.30
CA PHE A 93 -14.36 13.36 -5.51
C PHE A 93 -14.51 14.85 -5.14
N ASN A 94 -13.85 15.72 -5.89
CA ASN A 94 -14.10 17.16 -5.79
C ASN A 94 -15.38 17.56 -6.57
N ASP A 95 -15.73 18.84 -6.52
CA ASP A 95 -16.94 19.38 -7.18
C ASP A 95 -16.92 19.23 -8.71
N GLU A 96 -15.76 18.95 -9.33
CA GLU A 96 -15.63 18.65 -10.76
C GLU A 96 -15.73 17.16 -11.10
N GLY A 97 -15.95 16.29 -10.10
CA GLY A 97 -15.98 14.84 -10.28
C GLY A 97 -14.60 14.20 -10.46
N ARG A 98 -13.51 14.89 -10.08
CA ARG A 98 -12.15 14.32 -10.08
C ARG A 98 -11.82 13.65 -8.75
N VAL A 99 -11.09 12.53 -8.79
CA VAL A 99 -10.59 11.86 -7.58
C VAL A 99 -9.69 12.83 -6.81
N ALA A 100 -10.07 13.13 -5.58
CA ALA A 100 -9.35 14.04 -4.69
C ALA A 100 -8.65 13.32 -3.53
N GLN A 101 -9.16 12.16 -3.11
CA GLN A 101 -8.58 11.33 -2.05
C GLN A 101 -8.92 9.87 -2.30
N ILE A 102 -7.97 8.99 -2.00
CA ILE A 102 -8.17 7.54 -1.88
C ILE A 102 -7.95 7.14 -0.42
N VAL A 103 -8.80 6.25 0.08
CA VAL A 103 -8.65 5.60 1.40
C VAL A 103 -8.71 4.11 1.20
N ILE A 104 -7.73 3.39 1.75
CA ILE A 104 -7.78 1.95 1.92
C ILE A 104 -8.01 1.71 3.41
N ASP A 105 -9.09 1.05 3.75
CA ASP A 105 -9.41 0.74 5.15
C ASP A 105 -8.92 -0.66 5.51
N PHE A 106 -7.85 -0.71 6.30
CA PHE A 106 -7.19 -1.95 6.69
C PHE A 106 -7.71 -2.54 8.00
N ILE A 107 -8.38 -1.75 8.83
CA ILE A 107 -8.77 -2.12 10.20
C ILE A 107 -10.30 -2.07 10.35
N GLY A 108 -10.98 -1.17 9.63
CA GLY A 108 -12.42 -0.96 9.77
C GLY A 108 -12.76 -0.10 11.00
N ASP A 109 -14.07 0.02 11.25
CA ASP A 109 -14.64 0.66 12.45
C ASP A 109 -14.72 -0.29 13.66
N GLU A 110 -14.14 -1.50 13.59
CA GLU A 110 -14.19 -2.46 14.68
C GLU A 110 -13.07 -2.22 15.71
N GLU A 111 -13.47 -2.06 16.98
CA GLU A 111 -12.61 -2.03 18.19
C GLU A 111 -11.76 -3.30 18.36
#